data_AF-A0A953K640-F1
#
_entry.id   AF-A0A953K640-F1
#
_cell.length_a   1.000
_cell.length_b   1.000
_cell.length_c   1.000
_cell.angle_alpha   90.00
_cell.angle_beta   90.00
_cell.angle_gamma   90.00
#
_symmetry.space_group_name_H-M   'P 1'
#
loop_
_entity.id
_entity.type
_entity.pdbx_description
1 polymer ?
#
loop_
_entity_poly.entity_id
_entity_poly.type
_entity_poly.pdbx_seq_one_letter_code
_entity_poly.pdbx_strand_id
1 'polypeptide(L)'
;MLTHRRTWPLFAIAYAVAVTGLLLNWWGAWPLILAALAHLALLTMGSFVPGMGFYIVHHNKGAAGTLALTYDDGPHPEYTPRLLDLLREEGVRATFFCIGAAVEREPAIAARIMQEGHAIGMHTMHHRLNWGFMNEERAATEIRDCAMAIDRATGVRTDLFRPPFGVTSPNTARAMAKAGVRPVAWDLRTFDTASRNVPALIQRTLAKLDRCTIVVMHDTMPTAVEHTRAIIKAAKAKGRTFVTLATLLILSVVTPVCAQNDKKPIDETDPLVQALFAQGRTITTLQADFTQEKHLKALQAPLSSTGRFSFQRPARMRWQVDAPAPMVAVADRKDVRIMEGGKERPADMRDREVYGAITEMIDGIVSGRLMNGKGMRAAYFRTTAGLLVDLEPTDARVAKRMKGIHLLFDPKDLLLRELRMEQANGDNTVTRFTGARAGAPLPANTFQLP
;
A
#
# COMPACT_ATOMS: atom_id res chain seq x y z
N MET A 1 0.75 -10.20 14.03
CA MET A 1 1.98 -9.42 14.24
C MET A 1 2.19 -9.26 15.74
N LEU A 2 3.38 -9.60 16.24
CA LEU A 2 3.78 -9.37 17.63
C LEU A 2 4.09 -7.87 17.77
N THR A 3 3.31 -7.15 18.58
CA THR A 3 3.51 -5.72 18.83
C THR A 3 3.70 -5.49 20.31
N HIS A 4 4.46 -4.46 20.68
CA HIS A 4 4.73 -4.12 22.08
C HIS A 4 3.44 -4.02 22.91
N ARG A 5 2.39 -3.41 22.36
CA ARG A 5 1.06 -3.26 22.99
C ARG A 5 0.38 -4.60 23.29
N ARG A 6 0.60 -5.63 22.47
CA ARG A 6 -0.01 -6.96 22.63
C ARG A 6 0.84 -7.90 23.48
N THR A 7 2.15 -7.70 23.51
CA THR A 7 3.07 -8.58 24.25
C THR A 7 3.24 -8.18 25.70
N TRP A 8 3.13 -6.88 26.02
CA TRP A 8 3.26 -6.40 27.41
C TRP A 8 2.27 -7.06 28.39
N PRO A 9 0.96 -7.21 28.09
CA PRO A 9 0.03 -7.90 28.99
C PRO A 9 0.38 -9.37 29.22
N LEU A 10 0.92 -10.06 28.20
CA LEU A 10 1.32 -11.46 28.32
C LEU A 10 2.51 -11.62 29.27
N PHE A 11 3.50 -10.73 29.17
CA PHE A 11 4.63 -10.72 30.11
C PHE A 11 4.19 -10.28 31.52
N ALA A 12 3.25 -9.34 31.65
CA ALA A 12 2.69 -8.98 32.95
C ALA A 12 2.03 -10.18 33.65
N ILE A 13 1.26 -11.00 32.91
CA ILE A 13 0.69 -12.25 33.42
C ILE A 13 1.79 -13.26 33.77
N ALA A 14 2.80 -13.44 32.91
CA ALA A 14 3.91 -14.36 33.17
C ALA A 14 4.69 -13.98 34.43
N TYR A 15 4.96 -12.68 34.64
CA TYR A 15 5.57 -12.20 35.88
C TYR A 15 4.66 -12.42 37.08
N ALA A 16 3.36 -12.13 36.98
CA ALA A 16 2.41 -12.35 38.07
C ALA A 16 2.39 -13.82 38.50
N VAL A 17 2.28 -14.77 37.56
CA VAL A 17 2.32 -16.22 37.84
C VAL A 17 3.65 -16.62 38.47
N ALA A 18 4.77 -16.15 37.92
CA ALA A 18 6.10 -16.48 38.43
C ALA A 18 6.32 -15.94 39.87
N VAL A 19 5.87 -14.71 40.16
CA VAL A 19 5.90 -14.12 41.50
C VAL A 19 4.98 -14.88 42.44
N THR A 20 3.75 -15.20 42.03
CA THR A 20 2.80 -15.97 42.87
C THR A 20 3.37 -17.32 43.24
N GLY A 21 3.91 -18.10 42.29
CA GLY A 21 4.48 -19.40 42.61
C GLY A 21 5.78 -19.31 43.44
N LEU A 22 6.54 -18.22 43.34
CA LEU A 22 7.66 -17.96 44.25
C LEU A 22 7.15 -17.69 45.69
N LEU A 23 6.13 -16.84 45.84
CA LEU A 23 5.54 -16.51 47.14
C LEU A 23 4.83 -17.72 47.79
N LEU A 24 4.24 -18.60 46.98
CA LEU A 24 3.61 -19.84 47.43
C LEU A 24 4.61 -21.01 47.54
N ASN A 25 5.90 -20.76 47.30
CA ASN A 25 6.98 -21.76 47.36
C ASN A 25 6.75 -23.00 46.47
N TRP A 26 6.05 -22.83 45.35
CA TRP A 26 5.86 -23.89 44.34
C TRP A 26 7.14 -24.14 43.53
N TRP A 27 7.99 -23.12 43.40
CA TRP A 27 9.27 -23.15 42.69
C TRP A 27 10.22 -22.05 43.21
N GLY A 28 11.51 -22.15 42.87
CA GLY A 28 12.48 -21.09 43.10
C GLY A 28 12.34 -19.90 42.12
N ALA A 29 13.28 -18.95 42.15
CA ALA A 29 13.21 -17.72 41.34
C ALA A 29 13.46 -17.92 39.83
N TRP A 30 13.80 -19.13 39.37
CA TRP A 30 14.17 -19.40 37.98
C TRP A 30 13.07 -19.03 36.95
N PRO A 31 11.75 -19.16 37.19
CA PRO A 31 10.74 -18.73 36.23
C PRO A 31 10.71 -17.21 36.04
N LEU A 32 11.01 -16.42 37.08
CA LEU A 32 11.13 -14.96 36.98
C LEU A 32 12.32 -14.57 36.12
N ILE A 33 13.46 -15.24 36.31
CA ILE A 33 14.67 -15.02 35.52
C ILE A 33 14.40 -15.36 34.05
N LEU A 34 13.78 -16.51 33.77
CA LEU A 34 13.41 -16.90 32.40
C LEU A 34 12.43 -15.91 31.77
N ALA A 35 11.39 -15.47 32.48
CA ALA A 35 10.45 -14.48 31.98
C ALA A 35 11.16 -13.14 31.68
N ALA A 36 12.08 -12.71 32.54
CA ALA A 36 12.89 -11.50 32.33
C ALA A 36 13.81 -11.61 31.11
N LEU A 37 14.53 -12.72 30.96
CA LEU A 37 15.39 -12.95 29.81
C LEU A 37 14.60 -13.03 28.49
N ALA A 38 13.46 -13.74 28.49
CA ALA A 38 12.60 -13.83 27.32
C ALA A 38 12.00 -12.46 26.94
N HIS A 39 11.59 -11.67 27.93
CA HIS A 39 11.06 -10.33 27.71
C HIS A 39 12.14 -9.41 27.15
N LEU A 40 13.31 -9.40 27.77
CA LEU A 40 14.46 -8.61 27.30
C LEU A 40 14.84 -8.99 25.87
N ALA A 41 14.94 -10.28 25.56
CA ALA A 41 15.24 -10.76 24.22
C ALA A 41 14.20 -10.27 23.19
N LEU A 42 12.91 -10.30 23.55
CA LEU A 42 11.85 -9.79 22.68
C LEU A 42 11.94 -8.27 22.48
N LEU A 43 12.19 -7.50 23.54
CA LEU A 43 12.32 -6.04 23.45
C LEU A 43 13.54 -5.66 22.59
N THR A 44 14.68 -6.33 22.79
CA THR A 44 15.89 -6.16 21.98
C THR A 44 15.61 -6.52 20.53
N MET A 45 15.03 -7.68 20.26
CA MET A 45 14.70 -8.10 18.89
C MET A 45 13.73 -7.11 18.23
N GLY A 46 12.72 -6.65 18.95
CA GLY A 46 11.76 -5.63 18.48
C GLY A 46 12.41 -4.28 18.19
N SER A 47 13.49 -3.93 18.89
CA SER A 47 14.25 -2.69 18.66
C SER A 47 15.19 -2.77 17.46
N PHE A 48 15.85 -3.91 17.26
CA PHE A 48 16.91 -4.07 16.24
C PHE A 48 16.44 -4.74 14.94
N VAL A 49 15.23 -5.30 14.92
CA VAL A 49 14.64 -5.94 13.73
C VAL A 49 13.44 -5.10 13.25
N PRO A 50 13.68 -4.01 12.49
CA PRO A 50 12.61 -3.11 12.05
C PRO A 50 11.52 -3.80 11.22
N GLY A 51 11.84 -4.92 10.56
CA GLY A 51 10.86 -5.71 9.83
C GLY A 51 9.76 -6.38 10.68
N MET A 52 9.92 -6.43 12.01
CA MET A 52 8.90 -6.98 12.92
C MET A 52 7.71 -6.04 13.17
N GLY A 53 7.88 -4.74 12.92
CA GLY A 53 6.85 -3.75 13.24
C GLY A 53 6.49 -3.67 14.73
N PHE A 54 7.44 -3.97 15.62
CA PHE A 54 7.15 -4.22 17.04
C PHE A 54 6.72 -2.96 17.79
N TYR A 55 7.43 -1.84 17.60
CA TYR A 55 7.09 -0.53 18.17
C TYR A 55 6.35 0.38 17.18
N ILE A 56 6.69 0.29 15.90
CA ILE A 56 6.04 1.03 14.80
C ILE A 56 6.09 0.21 13.52
N VAL A 57 5.10 0.32 12.65
CA VAL A 57 5.08 -0.36 11.36
C VAL A 57 6.03 0.36 10.40
N HIS A 58 6.86 -0.40 9.69
CA HIS A 58 7.78 0.10 8.68
C HIS A 58 7.34 -0.36 7.29
N HIS A 59 7.54 0.50 6.29
CA HIS A 59 7.57 0.06 4.90
C HIS A 59 8.92 -0.63 4.62
N ASN A 60 8.87 -1.95 4.46
CA ASN A 60 10.05 -2.80 4.30
C ASN A 60 10.01 -3.71 3.07
N LYS A 61 8.91 -3.66 2.30
CA LYS A 61 8.74 -4.36 1.03
C LYS A 61 8.03 -3.48 0.00
N GLY A 62 8.33 -3.73 -1.26
CA GLY A 62 7.68 -3.20 -2.44
C GLY A 62 6.87 -4.24 -3.21
N ALA A 63 6.32 -3.83 -4.35
CA ALA A 63 5.62 -4.70 -5.27
C ALA A 63 6.56 -5.75 -5.90
N ALA A 64 6.01 -6.91 -6.26
CA ALA A 64 6.77 -7.92 -6.99
C ALA A 64 7.28 -7.35 -8.32
N GLY A 65 8.52 -7.69 -8.69
CA GLY A 65 9.15 -7.19 -9.91
C GLY A 65 9.76 -5.78 -9.81
N THR A 66 9.56 -5.05 -8.71
CA THR A 66 10.15 -3.70 -8.54
C THR A 66 11.36 -3.69 -7.62
N LEU A 67 12.28 -2.75 -7.82
CA LEU A 67 13.46 -2.59 -6.96
C LEU A 67 13.67 -1.12 -6.61
N ALA A 68 13.63 -0.81 -5.31
CA ALA A 68 14.00 0.48 -4.76
C ALA A 68 15.44 0.44 -4.25
N LEU A 69 16.31 1.23 -4.89
CA LEU A 69 17.64 1.52 -4.39
C LEU A 69 17.55 2.68 -3.40
N THR A 70 18.08 2.48 -2.19
CA THR A 70 18.01 3.48 -1.12
C THR A 70 19.39 3.72 -0.52
N TYR A 71 19.71 4.98 -0.26
CA TYR A 71 21.02 5.41 0.24
C TYR A 71 20.86 6.22 1.53
N ASP A 72 21.60 5.86 2.56
CA ASP A 72 21.61 6.53 3.86
C ASP A 72 22.89 7.37 4.05
N ASP A 73 22.82 8.34 4.95
CA ASP A 73 23.90 9.18 5.51
C ASP A 73 24.33 10.42 4.70
N GLY A 74 24.08 10.47 3.40
CA GLY A 74 24.45 11.60 2.55
C GLY A 74 23.65 12.89 2.82
N PRO A 75 23.89 13.94 2.01
CA PRO A 75 24.84 13.98 0.89
C PRO A 75 26.31 14.09 1.32
N HIS A 76 27.20 13.35 0.63
CA HIS A 76 28.65 13.46 0.71
C HIS A 76 29.19 14.25 -0.49
N PRO A 77 30.16 15.17 -0.30
CA PRO A 77 30.64 16.06 -1.37
C PRO A 77 31.26 15.34 -2.57
N GLU A 78 31.97 14.22 -2.35
CA GLU A 78 32.60 13.46 -3.44
C GLU A 78 31.71 12.33 -4.01
N TYR A 79 31.23 11.43 -3.15
CA TYR A 79 30.60 10.18 -3.59
C TYR A 79 29.15 10.34 -4.05
N THR A 80 28.35 11.21 -3.41
CA THR A 80 26.95 11.42 -3.81
C THR A 80 26.86 11.96 -5.24
N PRO A 81 27.63 12.98 -5.68
CA PRO A 81 27.62 13.43 -7.07
C PRO A 81 27.98 12.33 -8.08
N ARG A 82 29.00 11.52 -7.78
CA ARG A 82 29.43 10.41 -8.65
C ARG A 82 28.36 9.33 -8.77
N LEU A 83 27.64 9.07 -7.67
CA LEU A 83 26.51 8.14 -7.66
C LEU A 83 25.33 8.69 -8.48
N LEU A 84 25.03 9.99 -8.37
CA LEU A 84 24.01 10.65 -9.18
C LEU A 84 24.33 10.56 -10.69
N ASP A 85 25.59 10.79 -11.06
CA ASP A 85 26.04 10.64 -12.45
C ASP A 85 25.81 9.20 -12.97
N LEU A 86 26.16 8.18 -12.19
CA LEU A 86 25.87 6.78 -12.52
C LEU A 86 24.37 6.52 -12.68
N LEU A 87 23.54 7.00 -11.75
CA LEU A 87 22.10 6.79 -11.77
C LEU A 87 21.46 7.42 -13.02
N ARG A 88 21.93 8.60 -13.41
CA ARG A 88 21.53 9.28 -14.65
C ARG A 88 21.97 8.50 -15.88
N GLU A 89 23.23 8.05 -15.95
CA GLU A 89 23.75 7.20 -17.05
C GLU A 89 22.91 5.94 -17.24
N GLU A 90 22.47 5.33 -16.12
CA GLU A 90 21.69 4.10 -16.13
C GLU A 90 20.18 4.33 -16.31
N GLY A 91 19.70 5.58 -16.30
CA GLY A 91 18.28 5.92 -16.36
C GLY A 91 17.48 5.42 -15.15
N VAL A 92 18.12 5.33 -13.97
CA VAL A 92 17.55 4.78 -12.74
C VAL A 92 17.30 5.88 -11.72
N ARG A 93 16.15 5.85 -11.05
CA ARG A 93 15.85 6.74 -9.92
C ARG A 93 15.96 5.99 -8.60
N ALA A 94 16.44 6.67 -7.57
CA ALA A 94 16.65 6.12 -6.23
C ALA A 94 15.99 6.97 -5.13
N THR A 95 16.17 6.56 -3.87
CA THR A 95 15.75 7.35 -2.69
C THR A 95 16.92 7.58 -1.75
N PHE A 96 17.12 8.82 -1.32
CA PHE A 96 18.21 9.22 -0.43
C PHE A 96 17.63 9.62 0.92
N PHE A 97 18.03 8.94 2.00
CA PHE A 97 17.73 9.31 3.38
C PHE A 97 18.87 10.14 3.93
N CYS A 98 18.69 11.45 3.92
CA CYS A 98 19.75 12.39 4.21
C CYS A 98 19.78 12.79 5.68
N ILE A 99 20.98 12.97 6.22
CA ILE A 99 21.21 13.55 7.54
C ILE A 99 21.06 15.06 7.41
N GLY A 100 20.26 15.68 8.29
CA GLY A 100 19.97 17.12 8.21
C GLY A 100 21.23 17.99 8.22
N ALA A 101 22.21 17.69 9.08
CA ALA A 101 23.49 18.39 9.11
C ALA A 101 24.32 18.21 7.82
N ALA A 102 24.21 17.08 7.13
CA ALA A 102 24.87 16.87 5.84
C ALA A 102 24.18 17.69 4.73
N VAL A 103 22.85 17.80 4.77
CA VAL A 103 22.06 18.64 3.86
C VAL A 103 22.40 20.12 4.04
N GLU A 104 22.55 20.60 5.28
CA GLU A 104 22.95 21.99 5.54
C GLU A 104 24.37 22.30 5.06
N ARG A 105 25.28 21.30 5.09
CA ARG A 105 26.64 21.45 4.57
C ARG A 105 26.68 21.43 3.04
N GLU A 106 25.89 20.56 2.41
CA GLU A 106 25.90 20.35 0.95
C GLU A 106 24.52 20.59 0.30
N PRO A 107 23.92 21.79 0.44
CA PRO A 107 22.55 22.05 -0.01
C PRO A 107 22.39 21.94 -1.54
N ALA A 108 23.45 22.27 -2.29
CA ALA A 108 23.45 22.14 -3.75
C ALA A 108 23.33 20.68 -4.20
N ILE A 109 23.97 19.75 -3.48
CA ILE A 109 23.88 18.31 -3.77
C ILE A 109 22.48 17.79 -3.42
N ALA A 110 21.92 18.22 -2.29
CA ALA A 110 20.54 17.88 -1.93
C ALA A 110 19.52 18.39 -2.97
N ALA A 111 19.69 19.62 -3.47
CA ALA A 111 18.86 20.15 -4.55
C ALA A 111 19.01 19.34 -5.85
N ARG A 112 20.25 18.94 -6.19
CA ARG A 112 20.55 18.10 -7.35
C ARG A 112 19.85 16.74 -7.29
N ILE A 113 19.81 16.09 -6.12
CA ILE A 113 19.06 14.84 -5.90
C ILE A 113 17.61 14.99 -6.38
N MET A 114 16.95 16.09 -6.01
CA MET A 114 15.56 16.34 -6.40
C MET A 114 15.41 16.75 -7.88
N GLN A 115 16.32 17.58 -8.41
CA GLN A 115 16.30 18.01 -9.82
C GLN A 115 16.45 16.84 -10.79
N GLU A 116 17.20 15.79 -10.42
CA GLU A 116 17.37 14.58 -11.22
C GLU A 116 16.22 13.56 -11.04
N GLY A 117 15.17 13.92 -10.29
CA GLY A 117 13.95 13.14 -10.15
C GLY A 117 14.04 11.97 -9.18
N HIS A 118 15.01 11.99 -8.26
CA HIS A 118 15.07 11.06 -7.14
C HIS A 118 14.10 11.48 -6.03
N ALA A 119 13.90 10.59 -5.05
CA ALA A 119 13.19 10.94 -3.82
C ALA A 119 14.18 11.22 -2.69
N ILE A 120 13.79 12.10 -1.77
CA ILE A 120 14.54 12.39 -0.55
C ILE A 120 13.70 12.06 0.68
N GLY A 121 14.36 11.56 1.72
CA GLY A 121 13.80 11.24 3.03
C GLY A 121 14.72 11.71 4.15
N MET A 122 14.20 11.70 5.37
CA MET A 122 14.90 12.14 6.57
C MET A 122 15.65 10.98 7.23
N HIS A 123 16.88 11.25 7.68
CA HIS A 123 17.71 10.32 8.48
C HIS A 123 18.18 10.93 9.80
N THR A 124 17.32 11.71 10.45
CA THR A 124 17.59 12.56 11.63
C THR A 124 18.52 13.74 11.34
N MET A 125 18.60 14.68 12.26
CA MET A 125 19.42 15.86 12.08
C MET A 125 20.91 15.52 12.22
N HIS A 126 21.27 14.65 13.16
CA HIS A 126 22.68 14.38 13.51
C HIS A 126 23.09 12.91 13.49
N HIS A 127 22.17 11.96 13.26
CA HIS A 127 22.45 10.52 13.22
C HIS A 127 23.24 10.01 14.45
N ARG A 128 22.78 10.40 15.66
CA ARG A 128 23.49 10.07 16.90
C ARG A 128 23.35 8.59 17.25
N LEU A 129 24.44 7.98 17.74
CA LEU A 129 24.49 6.59 18.21
C LEU A 129 23.43 6.28 19.29
N ASN A 130 23.02 7.27 20.08
CA ASN A 130 22.05 7.12 21.15
C ASN A 130 20.58 7.29 20.70
N TRP A 131 20.28 7.33 19.39
CA TRP A 131 18.92 7.47 18.85
C TRP A 131 17.89 6.59 19.57
N GLY A 132 18.16 5.28 19.70
CA GLY A 132 17.24 4.34 20.33
C GLY A 132 16.91 4.64 21.80
N PHE A 133 17.77 5.40 22.48
CA PHE A 133 17.65 5.79 23.89
C PHE A 133 17.17 7.22 24.08
N MET A 134 16.92 7.96 23.00
CA MET A 134 16.39 9.32 23.11
C MET A 134 14.99 9.31 23.73
N ASN A 135 14.69 10.38 24.48
CA ASN A 135 13.33 10.67 24.86
C ASN A 135 12.54 11.16 23.63
N GLU A 136 11.21 11.16 23.76
CA GLU A 136 10.30 11.49 22.66
C GLU A 136 10.54 12.90 22.08
N GLU A 137 10.76 13.90 22.95
CA GLU A 137 10.93 15.30 22.53
C GLU A 137 12.22 15.53 21.75
N ARG A 138 13.33 14.94 22.21
CA ARG A 138 14.62 15.02 21.50
C ARG A 138 14.54 14.30 20.16
N ALA A 139 13.94 13.11 20.13
CA ALA A 139 13.74 12.38 18.88
C ALA A 139 12.84 13.15 17.89
N ALA A 140 11.76 13.79 18.37
CA ALA A 140 10.89 14.62 17.53
C ALA A 140 11.61 15.86 17.00
N THR A 141 12.49 16.46 17.80
CA THR A 141 13.35 17.57 17.39
C THR A 141 14.33 17.16 16.29
N GLU A 142 15.00 16.01 16.44
CA GLU A 142 15.89 15.47 15.41
C GLU A 142 15.16 15.21 14.07
N ILE A 143 13.90 14.79 14.11
CA ILE A 143 13.07 14.60 12.90
C ILE A 143 12.71 15.96 12.29
N ARG A 144 12.17 16.88 13.10
CA ARG A 144 11.69 18.19 12.65
C ARG A 144 12.81 19.02 12.04
N ASP A 145 13.96 19.09 12.70
CA ASP A 145 15.07 19.93 12.26
C ASP A 145 15.68 19.38 10.96
N CYS A 146 15.73 18.05 10.81
CA CYS A 146 16.08 17.40 9.55
C CYS A 146 15.08 17.73 8.43
N ALA A 147 13.78 17.68 8.72
CA ALA A 147 12.74 18.08 7.75
C ALA A 147 12.93 19.53 7.29
N MET A 148 13.23 20.44 8.22
CA MET A 148 13.48 21.85 7.92
C MET A 148 14.75 22.07 7.10
N ALA A 149 15.81 21.29 7.34
CA ALA A 149 17.03 21.34 6.54
C ALA A 149 16.75 20.91 5.09
N ILE A 150 16.00 19.81 4.90
CA ILE A 150 15.59 19.33 3.58
C ILE A 150 14.70 20.34 2.86
N ASP A 151 13.65 20.85 3.52
CA ASP A 151 12.73 21.85 2.92
C ASP A 151 13.50 23.11 2.47
N ARG A 152 14.44 23.60 3.30
CA ARG A 152 15.28 24.75 2.95
C ARG A 152 16.20 24.50 1.75
N ALA A 153 16.79 23.31 1.65
CA ALA A 153 17.73 23.00 0.57
C ALA A 153 17.04 22.64 -0.75
N THR A 154 15.86 22.00 -0.71
CA THR A 154 15.24 21.40 -1.89
C THR A 154 13.84 21.94 -2.21
N GLY A 155 13.20 22.68 -1.31
CA GLY A 155 11.81 23.13 -1.44
C GLY A 155 10.78 21.99 -1.39
N VAL A 156 11.18 20.82 -0.89
CA VAL A 156 10.33 19.61 -0.88
C VAL A 156 10.09 19.18 0.56
N ARG A 157 8.82 19.01 0.89
CA ARG A 157 8.39 18.41 2.16
C ARG A 157 8.21 16.91 1.97
N THR A 158 9.10 16.15 2.60
CA THR A 158 9.03 14.68 2.64
C THR A 158 8.52 14.22 3.99
N ASP A 159 7.75 13.14 3.99
CA ASP A 159 7.34 12.42 5.18
C ASP A 159 8.09 11.09 5.31
N LEU A 160 8.98 10.74 4.38
CA LEU A 160 9.78 9.53 4.47
C LEU A 160 10.83 9.68 5.56
N PHE A 161 10.88 8.72 6.47
CA PHE A 161 11.85 8.71 7.55
C PHE A 161 12.46 7.32 7.70
N ARG A 162 13.79 7.25 7.79
CA ARG A 162 14.49 6.02 8.18
C ARG A 162 15.18 6.25 9.52
N PRO A 163 14.90 5.45 10.56
CA PRO A 163 15.59 5.59 11.83
C PRO A 163 17.06 5.18 11.72
N PRO A 164 17.99 5.89 12.39
CA PRO A 164 19.39 5.51 12.51
C PRO A 164 19.55 4.05 12.87
N PHE A 165 20.41 3.34 12.14
CA PHE A 165 20.70 1.91 12.32
C PHE A 165 19.48 0.96 12.17
N GLY A 166 18.31 1.47 11.77
CA GLY A 166 17.05 0.74 11.81
C GLY A 166 16.47 0.57 13.21
N VAL A 167 17.02 1.25 14.22
CA VAL A 167 16.67 1.03 15.63
C VAL A 167 15.41 1.80 16.00
N THR A 168 14.48 1.12 16.67
CA THR A 168 13.27 1.74 17.22
C THR A 168 13.06 1.41 18.69
N SER A 169 12.35 2.29 19.37
CA SER A 169 11.99 2.18 20.78
C SER A 169 10.62 2.81 20.99
N PRO A 170 9.95 2.62 22.14
CA PRO A 170 8.67 3.26 22.40
C PRO A 170 8.70 4.79 22.24
N ASN A 171 9.79 5.44 22.67
CA ASN A 171 9.94 6.89 22.61
C ASN A 171 10.12 7.38 21.17
N THR A 172 10.99 6.73 20.40
CA THR A 172 11.23 7.09 18.99
C THR A 172 10.01 6.76 18.12
N ALA A 173 9.27 5.69 18.43
CA ALA A 173 7.99 5.37 17.78
C ALA A 173 6.93 6.47 18.01
N ARG A 174 6.77 6.94 19.25
CA ARG A 174 5.85 8.05 19.55
C ARG A 174 6.30 9.36 18.89
N ALA A 175 7.61 9.63 18.86
CA ALA A 175 8.16 10.79 18.17
C ALA A 175 7.86 10.76 16.66
N MET A 176 8.06 9.61 16.01
CA MET A 176 7.72 9.43 14.59
C MET A 176 6.22 9.60 14.33
N ALA A 177 5.36 9.01 15.18
CA ALA A 177 3.91 9.17 15.06
C ALA A 177 3.46 10.63 15.25
N LYS A 178 4.03 11.33 16.24
CA LYS A 178 3.77 12.76 16.51
C LYS A 178 4.23 13.66 15.36
N ALA A 179 5.34 13.32 14.73
CA ALA A 179 5.87 14.04 13.58
C ALA A 179 5.10 13.74 12.27
N GLY A 180 4.21 12.74 12.27
CA GLY A 180 3.45 12.35 11.08
C GLY A 180 4.30 11.76 9.96
N VAL A 181 5.47 11.19 10.29
CA VAL A 181 6.38 10.61 9.29
C VAL A 181 6.06 9.14 9.02
N ARG A 182 6.41 8.67 7.82
CA ARG A 182 6.32 7.28 7.38
C ARG A 182 7.66 6.57 7.58
N PRO A 183 7.78 5.64 8.55
CA PRO A 183 9.01 4.89 8.77
C PRO A 183 9.27 3.91 7.63
N VAL A 184 10.50 3.90 7.12
CA VAL A 184 10.98 3.02 6.07
C VAL A 184 12.13 2.17 6.58
N ALA A 185 12.10 0.87 6.31
CA ALA A 185 13.19 -0.06 6.54
C ALA A 185 13.70 -0.64 5.20
N TRP A 186 14.04 -1.92 5.18
CA TRP A 186 14.56 -2.63 4.01
C TRP A 186 14.26 -4.13 4.13
N ASP A 187 14.33 -4.85 3.01
CA ASP A 187 14.39 -6.31 2.97
C ASP A 187 15.78 -6.84 2.59
N LEU A 188 16.68 -5.97 2.10
CA LEU A 188 18.09 -6.28 1.91
C LEU A 188 19.01 -5.20 2.50
N ARG A 189 19.74 -5.56 3.56
CA ARG A 189 20.90 -4.81 4.06
C ARG A 189 22.17 -5.35 3.43
N THR A 190 22.93 -4.49 2.77
CA THR A 190 24.15 -4.91 2.05
C THR A 190 25.36 -5.02 2.96
N PHE A 191 25.40 -4.27 4.06
CA PHE A 191 26.56 -4.12 4.94
C PHE A 191 27.80 -3.62 4.18
N ASP A 192 27.58 -2.69 3.26
CA ASP A 192 28.60 -1.94 2.53
C ASP A 192 29.52 -1.15 3.46
N THR A 193 29.00 -0.54 4.53
CA THR A 193 29.80 0.18 5.55
C THR A 193 30.77 -0.70 6.33
N ALA A 194 30.59 -2.02 6.32
CA ALA A 194 31.44 -2.97 7.05
C ALA A 194 32.36 -3.79 6.12
N SER A 195 32.19 -3.70 4.80
CA SER A 195 32.94 -4.54 3.86
C SER A 195 34.14 -3.80 3.29
N ARG A 196 35.32 -4.40 3.40
CA ARG A 196 36.55 -3.94 2.72
C ARG A 196 36.81 -4.65 1.39
N ASN A 197 36.04 -5.71 1.10
CA ASN A 197 36.16 -6.51 -0.13
C ASN A 197 34.92 -6.28 -1.00
N VAL A 198 35.09 -5.49 -2.06
CA VAL A 198 33.99 -5.10 -2.96
C VAL A 198 33.42 -6.28 -3.74
N PRO A 199 34.24 -7.17 -4.33
CA PRO A 199 33.71 -8.38 -4.99
C PRO A 199 32.83 -9.24 -4.06
N ALA A 200 33.28 -9.49 -2.83
CA ALA A 200 32.51 -10.28 -1.86
C ALA A 200 31.20 -9.58 -1.44
N LEU A 201 31.25 -8.25 -1.28
CA LEU A 201 30.06 -7.43 -1.02
C LEU A 201 29.03 -7.59 -2.16
N ILE A 202 29.46 -7.39 -3.41
CA ILE A 202 28.61 -7.53 -4.60
C ILE A 202 28.01 -8.93 -4.65
N GLN A 203 28.83 -9.98 -4.55
CA GLN A 203 28.37 -11.37 -4.63
C GLN A 203 27.28 -11.65 -3.58
N ARG A 204 27.49 -11.24 -2.32
CA ARG A 204 26.52 -11.43 -1.24
C ARG A 204 25.22 -10.66 -1.48
N THR A 205 25.30 -9.44 -2.01
CA THR A 205 24.11 -8.65 -2.36
C THR A 205 23.34 -9.32 -3.49
N LEU A 206 24.01 -9.70 -4.58
CA LEU A 206 23.37 -10.32 -5.75
C LEU A 206 22.71 -11.66 -5.42
N ALA A 207 23.29 -12.45 -4.52
CA ALA A 207 22.74 -13.72 -4.07
C ALA A 207 21.35 -13.60 -3.40
N LYS A 208 21.00 -12.42 -2.87
CA LYS A 208 19.73 -12.16 -2.19
C LYS A 208 18.77 -11.29 -2.99
N LEU A 209 19.23 -10.66 -4.06
CA LEU A 209 18.52 -9.61 -4.79
C LEU A 209 17.13 -10.04 -5.29
N ASP A 210 16.96 -11.30 -5.67
CA ASP A 210 15.71 -11.82 -6.28
C ASP A 210 14.51 -11.78 -5.33
N ARG A 211 14.77 -11.90 -4.04
CA ARG A 211 13.74 -11.96 -2.99
C ARG A 211 13.47 -10.61 -2.35
N CYS A 212 14.12 -9.57 -2.86
CA CYS A 212 14.18 -8.27 -2.22
C CYS A 212 13.62 -7.19 -3.16
N THR A 213 13.17 -6.11 -2.57
CA THR A 213 12.46 -5.01 -3.23
C THR A 213 12.93 -3.65 -2.72
N ILE A 214 13.55 -3.59 -1.53
CA ILE A 214 14.13 -2.36 -0.96
C ILE A 214 15.55 -2.68 -0.46
N VAL A 215 16.54 -2.16 -1.16
CA VAL A 215 17.97 -2.34 -0.84
C VAL A 215 18.48 -1.10 -0.13
N VAL A 216 19.08 -1.27 1.05
CA VAL A 216 19.78 -0.19 1.77
C VAL A 216 21.28 -0.26 1.52
N MET A 217 21.84 0.90 1.15
CA MET A 217 23.25 1.20 0.92
C MET A 217 23.54 2.59 1.49
N HIS A 218 24.77 3.07 1.35
CA HIS A 218 25.19 4.39 1.83
C HIS A 218 25.94 5.12 0.72
N ASP A 219 25.53 6.35 0.42
CA ASP A 219 26.15 7.21 -0.60
C ASP A 219 27.39 7.96 -0.08
N THR A 220 27.80 7.66 1.16
CA THR A 220 29.05 8.10 1.78
C THR A 220 30.21 7.12 1.56
N MET A 221 29.95 5.98 0.89
CA MET A 221 30.97 4.94 0.67
C MET A 221 31.72 5.12 -0.64
N PRO A 222 33.06 4.94 -0.66
CA PRO A 222 33.85 4.99 -1.91
C PRO A 222 33.45 3.91 -2.92
N THR A 223 32.84 2.84 -2.44
CA THR A 223 32.41 1.67 -3.21
C THR A 223 31.00 1.81 -3.79
N ALA A 224 30.27 2.89 -3.45
CA ALA A 224 28.87 3.07 -3.80
C ALA A 224 28.62 2.94 -5.32
N VAL A 225 29.47 3.55 -6.15
CA VAL A 225 29.33 3.53 -7.61
C VAL A 225 29.49 2.11 -8.17
N GLU A 226 30.56 1.41 -7.80
CA GLU A 226 30.84 0.05 -8.30
C GLU A 226 29.75 -0.93 -7.86
N HIS A 227 29.34 -0.85 -6.58
CA HIS A 227 28.33 -1.72 -6.01
C HIS A 227 26.95 -1.49 -6.65
N THR A 228 26.53 -0.23 -6.79
CA THR A 228 25.28 0.15 -7.45
C THR A 228 25.25 -0.30 -8.89
N ARG A 229 26.35 -0.12 -9.64
CA ARG A 229 26.43 -0.55 -11.05
C ARG A 229 26.20 -2.07 -11.19
N ALA A 230 26.80 -2.87 -10.30
CA ALA A 230 26.61 -4.31 -10.31
C ALA A 230 25.15 -4.71 -10.01
N ILE A 231 24.51 -4.06 -9.04
CA ILE A 231 23.09 -4.29 -8.71
C ILE A 231 22.19 -3.91 -9.89
N ILE A 232 22.42 -2.74 -10.50
CA ILE A 232 21.61 -2.28 -11.64
C ILE A 232 21.69 -3.26 -12.79
N LYS A 233 22.91 -3.67 -13.17
CA LYS A 233 23.13 -4.66 -14.23
C LYS A 233 22.39 -5.97 -13.97
N ALA A 234 22.52 -6.51 -12.75
CA ALA A 234 21.86 -7.76 -12.38
C ALA A 234 20.33 -7.66 -12.35
N ALA A 235 19.79 -6.54 -11.84
CA ALA A 235 18.35 -6.31 -11.79
C ALA A 235 17.74 -6.07 -13.17
N LYS A 236 18.40 -5.31 -14.06
CA LYS A 236 17.99 -5.12 -15.45
C LYS A 236 17.97 -6.43 -16.22
N ALA A 237 18.99 -7.29 -16.05
CA ALA A 237 19.03 -8.61 -16.66
C ALA A 237 17.85 -9.52 -16.26
N LYS A 238 17.20 -9.22 -15.12
CA LYS A 238 16.02 -9.93 -14.61
C LYS A 238 14.71 -9.18 -14.86
N GLY A 239 14.72 -8.14 -15.69
CA GLY A 239 13.52 -7.36 -16.04
C GLY A 239 12.90 -6.60 -14.87
N ARG A 240 13.67 -6.25 -13.83
CA ARG A 240 13.17 -5.51 -12.67
C ARG A 240 12.96 -4.04 -13.00
N THR A 241 11.86 -3.48 -12.52
CA THR A 241 11.54 -2.05 -12.66
C THR A 241 12.08 -1.27 -11.47
N PHE A 242 12.90 -0.26 -11.71
CA PHE A 242 13.40 0.61 -10.64
C PHE A 242 12.35 1.63 -10.23
N VAL A 243 12.15 1.77 -8.93
CA VAL A 243 11.17 2.71 -8.36
C VAL A 243 11.80 3.49 -7.21
N THR A 244 11.41 4.75 -7.03
CA THR A 244 11.70 5.45 -5.77
C THR A 244 10.74 4.97 -4.69
N LEU A 245 11.06 5.17 -3.41
CA LEU A 245 10.12 4.86 -2.33
C LEU A 245 8.88 5.74 -2.36
N ALA A 246 9.00 7.01 -2.76
CA ALA A 246 7.83 7.87 -2.99
C ALA A 246 6.92 7.27 -4.07
N THR A 247 7.49 6.80 -5.18
CA THR A 247 6.76 6.11 -6.25
C THR A 247 6.25 4.74 -5.80
N LEU A 248 7.00 3.98 -4.98
CA LEU A 248 6.58 2.69 -4.43
C LEU A 248 5.40 2.87 -3.48
N LEU A 249 5.38 3.96 -2.71
CA LEU A 249 4.29 4.28 -1.80
C LEU A 249 3.05 4.76 -2.56
N ILE A 250 3.23 5.56 -3.61
CA ILE A 250 2.15 5.90 -4.56
C ILE A 250 1.68 4.65 -5.30
N LEU A 251 2.58 3.75 -5.72
CA LEU A 251 2.25 2.48 -6.37
C LEU A 251 1.65 1.47 -5.39
N SER A 252 1.90 1.59 -4.08
CA SER A 252 1.17 0.83 -3.04
C SER A 252 -0.21 1.42 -2.74
N VAL A 253 -0.46 2.66 -3.15
CA VAL A 253 -1.80 3.26 -3.27
C VAL A 253 -2.47 2.85 -4.59
N VAL A 254 -1.70 2.45 -5.61
CA VAL A 254 -2.19 2.05 -6.96
C VAL A 254 -2.15 0.53 -7.20
N THR A 255 -1.60 -0.28 -6.29
CA THR A 255 -1.73 -1.75 -6.26
C THR A 255 -2.72 -2.15 -5.17
N PRO A 256 -3.73 -2.97 -5.47
CA PRO A 256 -4.86 -3.21 -4.58
C PRO A 256 -4.48 -4.20 -3.47
N VAL A 257 -3.74 -3.74 -2.46
CA VAL A 257 -3.75 -4.33 -1.11
C VAL A 257 -4.07 -3.25 -0.07
N CYS A 258 -4.82 -2.22 -0.46
CA CYS A 258 -5.54 -1.36 0.49
C CYS A 258 -6.87 -2.03 0.83
N ALA A 259 -6.96 -2.67 2.00
CA ALA A 259 -8.25 -3.01 2.58
C ALA A 259 -8.29 -3.13 4.10
N GLN A 260 -7.23 -2.87 4.88
CA GLN A 260 -7.32 -3.13 6.34
C GLN A 260 -6.86 -2.02 7.30
N ASN A 261 -6.07 -1.02 6.89
CA ASN A 261 -5.58 0.00 7.85
C ASN A 261 -6.05 1.44 7.61
N ASP A 262 -6.85 1.71 6.56
CA ASP A 262 -7.38 3.05 6.25
C ASP A 262 -8.92 3.16 6.37
N LYS A 263 -9.55 2.16 6.98
CA LYS A 263 -11.02 2.10 7.12
C LYS A 263 -11.43 2.70 8.47
N LYS A 264 -11.96 3.92 8.49
CA LYS A 264 -12.68 4.47 9.65
C LYS A 264 -14.16 4.14 9.50
N PRO A 265 -14.75 3.27 10.34
CA PRO A 265 -16.17 2.94 10.26
C PRO A 265 -17.03 4.19 10.45
N ILE A 266 -18.08 4.30 9.63
CA ILE A 266 -19.13 5.31 9.72
C ILE A 266 -20.49 4.61 9.56
N ASP A 267 -21.56 5.26 9.98
CA ASP A 267 -22.91 4.72 9.85
C ASP A 267 -23.67 5.41 8.70
N GLU A 268 -24.88 4.94 8.45
CA GLU A 268 -25.76 5.46 7.40
C GLU A 268 -26.18 6.90 7.62
N THR A 269 -26.10 7.42 8.84
CA THR A 269 -26.46 8.81 9.15
C THR A 269 -25.33 9.80 8.84
N ASP A 270 -24.11 9.31 8.53
CA ASP A 270 -22.99 10.17 8.15
C ASP A 270 -23.36 11.02 6.92
N PRO A 271 -23.09 12.34 6.92
CA PRO A 271 -23.42 13.23 5.82
C PRO A 271 -22.91 12.76 4.45
N LEU A 272 -21.78 12.05 4.40
CA LEU A 272 -21.21 11.52 3.17
C LEU A 272 -22.05 10.38 2.60
N VAL A 273 -22.61 9.53 3.46
CA VAL A 273 -23.50 8.43 3.07
C VAL A 273 -24.86 8.97 2.64
N GLN A 274 -25.39 9.97 3.36
CA GLN A 274 -26.62 10.67 2.96
C GLN A 274 -26.46 11.39 1.62
N ALA A 275 -25.32 12.04 1.38
CA ALA A 275 -25.00 12.67 0.10
C ALA A 275 -24.92 11.65 -1.05
N LEU A 276 -24.32 10.47 -0.82
CA LEU A 276 -24.28 9.39 -1.80
C LEU A 276 -25.70 8.97 -2.20
N PHE A 277 -26.61 8.77 -1.23
CA PHE A 277 -27.99 8.39 -1.52
C PHE A 277 -28.78 9.50 -2.21
N ALA A 278 -28.59 10.75 -1.78
CA ALA A 278 -29.23 11.90 -2.40
C ALA A 278 -28.81 12.06 -3.86
N GLN A 279 -27.51 11.92 -4.15
CA GLN A 279 -26.99 11.94 -5.51
C GLN A 279 -27.42 10.73 -6.32
N GLY A 280 -27.40 9.53 -5.73
CA GLY A 280 -27.93 8.32 -6.38
C GLY A 280 -29.33 8.57 -6.92
N ARG A 281 -30.21 9.21 -6.14
CA ARG A 281 -31.60 9.52 -6.52
C ARG A 281 -31.72 10.45 -7.73
N THR A 282 -30.71 11.26 -8.05
CA THR A 282 -30.76 12.16 -9.21
C THR A 282 -30.18 11.54 -10.49
N ILE A 283 -29.37 10.48 -10.38
CA ILE A 283 -28.73 9.83 -11.54
C ILE A 283 -29.76 9.07 -12.37
N THR A 284 -30.04 9.55 -13.59
CA THR A 284 -30.89 8.88 -14.59
C THR A 284 -30.09 8.05 -15.57
N THR A 285 -28.89 8.51 -15.92
CA THR A 285 -27.93 7.85 -16.81
C THR A 285 -26.53 7.93 -16.23
N LEU A 286 -25.69 6.94 -16.53
CA LEU A 286 -24.27 6.94 -16.18
C LEU A 286 -23.47 6.30 -17.31
N GLN A 287 -22.33 6.89 -17.68
CA GLN A 287 -21.35 6.33 -18.61
C GLN A 287 -19.97 6.36 -17.98
N ALA A 288 -19.16 5.35 -18.22
CA ALA A 288 -17.77 5.34 -17.82
C ALA A 288 -16.95 4.40 -18.71
N ASP A 289 -15.67 4.70 -18.89
CA ASP A 289 -14.70 3.71 -19.34
C ASP A 289 -14.23 2.90 -18.14
N PHE A 290 -13.76 1.67 -18.35
CA PHE A 290 -13.18 0.87 -17.27
C PHE A 290 -11.94 0.10 -17.70
N THR A 291 -11.09 -0.16 -16.70
CA THR A 291 -10.07 -1.20 -16.73
C THR A 291 -10.45 -2.25 -15.70
N GLN A 292 -10.34 -3.53 -16.04
CA GLN A 292 -10.66 -4.63 -15.16
C GLN A 292 -9.49 -5.61 -15.10
N GLU A 293 -9.17 -6.04 -13.88
CA GLU A 293 -8.18 -7.09 -13.62
C GLU A 293 -8.87 -8.25 -12.90
N LYS A 294 -8.72 -9.45 -13.43
CA LYS A 294 -9.18 -10.69 -12.82
C LYS A 294 -7.99 -11.47 -12.28
N HIS A 295 -7.89 -11.55 -10.97
CA HIS A 295 -6.86 -12.30 -10.25
C HIS A 295 -7.41 -13.69 -9.94
N LEU A 296 -7.03 -14.66 -10.77
CA LEU A 296 -7.43 -16.05 -10.61
C LEU A 296 -6.33 -16.83 -9.90
N LYS A 297 -6.68 -17.59 -8.87
CA LYS A 297 -5.73 -18.44 -8.13
C LYS A 297 -4.98 -19.43 -9.03
N ALA A 298 -5.61 -19.85 -10.12
CA ALA A 298 -5.06 -20.78 -11.10
C ALA A 298 -4.05 -20.14 -12.08
N LEU A 299 -3.96 -18.81 -12.14
CA LEU A 299 -3.10 -18.08 -13.08
C LEU A 299 -1.97 -17.35 -12.34
N GLN A 300 -0.78 -17.32 -12.95
CA GLN A 300 0.38 -16.61 -12.40
C GLN A 300 0.33 -15.09 -12.63
N ALA A 301 -0.42 -14.65 -13.65
CA ALA A 301 -0.63 -13.25 -13.99
C ALA A 301 -2.15 -12.95 -14.07
N PRO A 302 -2.58 -11.74 -13.68
CA PRO A 302 -3.98 -11.35 -13.80
C PRO A 302 -4.39 -11.22 -15.26
N LEU A 303 -5.66 -11.53 -15.54
CA LEU A 303 -6.26 -11.25 -16.83
C LEU A 303 -6.76 -9.81 -16.82
N SER A 304 -6.25 -8.98 -17.72
CA SER A 304 -6.66 -7.58 -17.83
C SER A 304 -7.60 -7.39 -19.01
N SER A 305 -8.65 -6.60 -18.82
CA SER A 305 -9.58 -6.19 -19.87
C SER A 305 -9.89 -4.70 -19.77
N THR A 306 -10.28 -4.11 -20.89
CA THR A 306 -10.70 -2.71 -20.98
C THR A 306 -12.06 -2.63 -21.65
N GLY A 307 -12.82 -1.58 -21.35
CA GLY A 307 -14.16 -1.47 -21.90
C GLY A 307 -14.93 -0.24 -21.48
N ARG A 308 -16.23 -0.28 -21.78
CA ARG A 308 -17.19 0.78 -21.53
C ARG A 308 -18.41 0.27 -20.78
N PHE A 309 -18.85 1.09 -19.84
CA PHE A 309 -20.03 0.87 -19.03
C PHE A 309 -21.07 1.95 -19.34
N SER A 310 -22.34 1.54 -19.44
CA SER A 310 -23.46 2.46 -19.52
C SER A 310 -24.62 1.96 -18.68
N PHE A 311 -25.30 2.86 -17.99
CA PHE A 311 -26.48 2.58 -17.19
C PHE A 311 -27.56 3.62 -17.48
N GLN A 312 -28.81 3.16 -17.53
CA GLN A 312 -30.00 4.01 -17.63
C GLN A 312 -31.11 3.48 -16.73
N ARG A 313 -31.75 4.39 -16.01
CA ARG A 313 -32.96 4.05 -15.27
C ARG A 313 -34.15 3.72 -16.17
N PRO A 314 -35.02 2.79 -15.74
CA PRO A 314 -34.84 1.87 -14.62
C PRO A 314 -34.00 0.65 -15.04
N ALA A 315 -32.96 0.31 -14.27
CA ALA A 315 -32.26 -0.97 -14.32
C ALA A 315 -31.82 -1.48 -15.72
N ARG A 316 -31.44 -0.59 -16.64
CA ARG A 316 -30.79 -0.97 -17.92
C ARG A 316 -29.30 -0.73 -17.84
N MET A 317 -28.52 -1.71 -18.25
CA MET A 317 -27.07 -1.71 -18.18
C MET A 317 -26.46 -2.28 -19.46
N ARG A 318 -25.38 -1.67 -19.93
CA ARG A 318 -24.50 -2.20 -20.97
C ARG A 318 -23.10 -2.31 -20.39
N TRP A 319 -22.52 -3.49 -20.49
CA TRP A 319 -21.12 -3.76 -20.17
C TRP A 319 -20.43 -4.25 -21.43
N GLN A 320 -19.56 -3.41 -21.99
CA GLN A 320 -18.83 -3.72 -23.21
C GLN A 320 -17.36 -3.87 -22.88
N VAL A 321 -16.79 -5.04 -23.15
CA VAL A 321 -15.35 -5.30 -23.14
C VAL A 321 -14.85 -5.09 -24.56
N ASP A 322 -13.85 -4.22 -24.73
CA ASP A 322 -13.23 -3.91 -26.03
C ASP A 322 -11.97 -4.79 -26.27
N ALA A 323 -11.20 -5.09 -25.22
CA ALA A 323 -10.00 -5.93 -25.29
C ALA A 323 -9.82 -6.79 -24.01
N PRO A 324 -9.15 -7.97 -24.07
CA PRO A 324 -8.54 -8.59 -25.26
C PRO A 324 -9.52 -9.38 -26.12
N ALA A 325 -10.69 -9.73 -25.59
CA ALA A 325 -11.75 -10.44 -26.29
C ALA A 325 -13.03 -9.57 -26.27
N PRO A 326 -13.49 -9.07 -27.43
CA PRO A 326 -14.68 -8.24 -27.50
C PRO A 326 -15.92 -9.00 -27.02
N MET A 327 -16.64 -8.39 -26.07
CA MET A 327 -17.87 -8.93 -25.50
C MET A 327 -18.80 -7.79 -25.14
N VAL A 328 -20.10 -7.94 -25.42
CA VAL A 328 -21.12 -6.99 -24.97
C VAL A 328 -22.18 -7.75 -24.18
N ALA A 329 -22.36 -7.37 -22.92
CA ALA A 329 -23.48 -7.79 -22.10
C ALA A 329 -24.47 -6.64 -21.96
N VAL A 330 -25.73 -6.87 -22.28
CA VAL A 330 -26.83 -5.95 -22.02
C VAL A 330 -27.75 -6.59 -21.01
N ALA A 331 -27.99 -5.91 -19.90
CA ALA A 331 -28.97 -6.30 -18.90
C ALA A 331 -30.13 -5.31 -18.90
N ASP A 332 -31.35 -5.82 -19.00
CA ASP A 332 -32.59 -5.07 -18.75
C ASP A 332 -33.34 -5.79 -17.62
N ARG A 333 -33.19 -5.26 -16.40
CA ARG A 333 -33.67 -5.89 -15.16
C ARG A 333 -33.09 -7.30 -14.97
N LYS A 334 -33.89 -8.34 -15.24
CA LYS A 334 -33.50 -9.76 -15.08
C LYS A 334 -33.11 -10.41 -16.41
N ASP A 335 -33.41 -9.76 -17.53
CA ASP A 335 -33.04 -10.25 -18.84
C ASP A 335 -31.61 -9.84 -19.14
N VAL A 336 -30.75 -10.82 -19.41
CA VAL A 336 -29.33 -10.60 -19.71
C VAL A 336 -29.02 -11.28 -21.03
N ARG A 337 -28.55 -10.48 -21.99
CA ARG A 337 -28.15 -10.94 -23.32
C ARG A 337 -26.68 -10.64 -23.52
N ILE A 338 -25.93 -11.62 -24.02
CA ILE A 338 -24.48 -11.52 -24.19
C ILE A 338 -24.12 -11.83 -25.63
N MET A 339 -23.31 -10.97 -26.22
CA MET A 339 -22.68 -11.20 -27.51
C MET A 339 -21.18 -11.37 -27.30
N GLU A 340 -20.64 -12.48 -27.78
CA GLU A 340 -19.22 -12.85 -27.63
C GLU A 340 -18.76 -13.50 -28.94
N GLY A 341 -17.63 -13.05 -29.50
CA GLY A 341 -17.14 -13.56 -30.79
C GLY A 341 -18.11 -13.36 -31.96
N GLY A 342 -18.96 -12.33 -31.91
CA GLY A 342 -19.94 -12.00 -32.95
C GLY A 342 -21.19 -12.88 -32.97
N LYS A 343 -21.41 -13.73 -31.95
CA LYS A 343 -22.65 -14.50 -31.79
C LYS A 343 -23.34 -14.14 -30.50
N GLU A 344 -24.65 -13.93 -30.56
CA GLU A 344 -25.48 -13.85 -29.36
C GLU A 344 -25.57 -15.23 -28.72
N ARG A 345 -25.37 -15.27 -27.41
CA ARG A 345 -25.63 -16.45 -26.58
C ARG A 345 -26.53 -16.06 -25.41
N PRO A 346 -27.45 -16.94 -24.98
CA PRO A 346 -28.20 -16.72 -23.76
C PRO A 346 -27.24 -16.67 -22.56
N ALA A 347 -27.49 -15.73 -21.64
CA ALA A 347 -26.76 -15.68 -20.38
C ALA A 347 -26.99 -16.98 -19.59
N ASP A 348 -25.90 -17.63 -19.17
CA ASP A 348 -25.99 -18.80 -18.30
C ASP A 348 -26.42 -18.37 -16.88
N MET A 349 -26.63 -19.34 -15.97
CA MET A 349 -27.01 -19.01 -14.59
C MET A 349 -25.99 -18.11 -13.90
N ARG A 350 -24.69 -18.25 -14.18
CA ARG A 350 -23.64 -17.44 -13.57
C ARG A 350 -23.64 -16.02 -14.13
N ASP A 351 -23.83 -15.87 -15.44
CA ASP A 351 -23.95 -14.57 -16.09
C ASP A 351 -25.14 -13.78 -15.53
N ARG A 352 -26.30 -14.44 -15.36
CA ARG A 352 -27.49 -13.82 -14.77
C ARG A 352 -27.29 -13.48 -13.30
N GLU A 353 -26.61 -14.33 -12.54
CA GLU A 353 -26.26 -14.03 -11.14
C GLU A 353 -25.33 -12.81 -11.05
N VAL A 354 -24.29 -12.72 -11.89
CA VAL A 354 -23.30 -11.64 -11.82
C VAL A 354 -23.85 -10.32 -12.36
N TYR A 355 -24.33 -10.29 -13.61
CA TYR A 355 -24.82 -9.05 -14.23
C TYR A 355 -26.15 -8.60 -13.63
N GLY A 356 -27.01 -9.54 -13.23
CA GLY A 356 -28.23 -9.24 -12.49
C GLY A 356 -27.93 -8.65 -11.12
N ALA A 357 -27.00 -9.23 -10.35
CA ALA A 357 -26.62 -8.68 -9.04
C ALA A 357 -25.99 -7.28 -9.17
N ILE A 358 -25.13 -7.04 -10.16
CA ILE A 358 -24.54 -5.73 -10.41
C ILE A 358 -25.62 -4.70 -10.80
N THR A 359 -26.57 -5.09 -11.66
CA THR A 359 -27.68 -4.23 -12.08
C THR A 359 -28.59 -3.87 -10.90
N GLU A 360 -28.96 -4.85 -10.08
CA GLU A 360 -29.77 -4.63 -8.87
C GLU A 360 -29.02 -3.83 -7.82
N MET A 361 -27.71 -4.06 -7.66
CA MET A 361 -26.86 -3.28 -6.78
C MET A 361 -26.87 -1.81 -7.22
N ILE A 362 -26.54 -1.53 -8.49
CA ILE A 362 -26.55 -0.16 -9.04
C ILE A 362 -27.93 0.47 -8.87
N ASP A 363 -29.02 -0.24 -9.19
CA ASP A 363 -30.38 0.26 -8.97
C ASP A 363 -30.67 0.53 -7.49
N GLY A 364 -30.15 -0.27 -6.56
CA GLY A 364 -30.23 -0.05 -5.12
C GLY A 364 -29.47 1.19 -4.65
N ILE A 365 -28.24 1.39 -5.13
CA ILE A 365 -27.43 2.60 -4.84
C ILE A 365 -28.14 3.83 -5.36
N VAL A 366 -28.54 3.77 -6.63
CA VAL A 366 -29.17 4.84 -7.36
C VAL A 366 -30.57 5.12 -6.80
N SER A 367 -31.35 4.14 -6.37
CA SER A 367 -32.67 4.39 -5.76
C SER A 367 -32.60 4.83 -4.29
N GLY A 368 -31.40 4.91 -3.70
CA GLY A 368 -31.21 5.21 -2.28
C GLY A 368 -31.79 4.13 -1.37
N ARG A 369 -31.80 2.88 -1.83
CA ARG A 369 -32.22 1.65 -1.12
C ARG A 369 -31.03 0.74 -0.81
N LEU A 370 -29.87 1.31 -0.54
CA LEU A 370 -28.70 0.59 -0.01
C LEU A 370 -28.95 0.23 1.47
N MET A 371 -29.90 -0.68 1.68
CA MET A 371 -30.36 -1.13 3.00
C MET A 371 -30.73 -2.61 2.90
N ASN A 372 -30.03 -3.46 3.68
CA ASN A 372 -30.30 -4.86 4.01
C ASN A 372 -31.37 -5.56 3.15
N GLY A 373 -31.08 -5.75 1.86
CA GLY A 373 -32.01 -6.30 0.88
C GLY A 373 -31.38 -7.49 0.16
N LYS A 374 -32.14 -8.58 0.03
CA LYS A 374 -31.77 -9.82 -0.72
C LYS A 374 -30.45 -10.49 -0.29
N GLY A 375 -30.21 -10.60 1.01
CA GLY A 375 -29.12 -11.45 1.50
C GLY A 375 -27.73 -10.83 1.43
N MET A 376 -27.63 -9.49 1.40
CA MET A 376 -26.39 -8.73 1.58
C MET A 376 -26.60 -7.62 2.63
N ARG A 377 -25.54 -7.30 3.39
CA ARG A 377 -25.48 -6.24 4.40
C ARG A 377 -24.42 -5.23 4.02
N ALA A 378 -24.76 -3.95 4.05
CA ALA A 378 -23.82 -2.86 3.78
C ALA A 378 -23.11 -2.41 5.06
N ALA A 379 -21.82 -2.08 4.92
CA ALA A 379 -21.01 -1.42 5.93
C ALA A 379 -20.26 -0.25 5.28
N TYR A 380 -20.20 0.88 5.97
CA TYR A 380 -19.69 2.13 5.41
C TYR A 380 -18.39 2.53 6.12
N PHE A 381 -17.41 2.97 5.35
CA PHE A 381 -16.12 3.39 5.86
C PHE A 381 -15.64 4.65 5.17
N ARG A 382 -15.11 5.59 5.95
CA ARG A 382 -14.33 6.71 5.45
C ARG A 382 -12.89 6.26 5.27
N THR A 383 -12.33 6.52 4.10
CA THR A 383 -10.93 6.24 3.76
C THR A 383 -10.27 7.50 3.20
N THR A 384 -8.95 7.54 3.13
CA THR A 384 -8.22 8.62 2.44
C THR A 384 -8.55 8.68 0.95
N ALA A 385 -8.94 7.55 0.35
CA ALA A 385 -9.29 7.45 -1.06
C ALA A 385 -10.74 7.83 -1.38
N GLY A 386 -11.61 7.95 -0.36
CA GLY A 386 -13.03 8.28 -0.53
C GLY A 386 -13.96 7.50 0.40
N LEU A 387 -15.24 7.46 0.03
CA LEU A 387 -16.26 6.66 0.73
C LEU A 387 -16.15 5.21 0.25
N LEU A 388 -15.91 4.29 1.17
CA LEU A 388 -15.93 2.86 0.89
C LEU A 388 -17.22 2.24 1.42
N VAL A 389 -17.90 1.48 0.57
CA VAL A 389 -19.07 0.68 0.92
C VAL A 389 -18.75 -0.79 0.72
N ASP A 390 -18.71 -1.55 1.80
CA ASP A 390 -18.53 -3.00 1.77
C ASP A 390 -19.90 -3.67 1.84
N LEU A 391 -20.19 -4.57 0.91
CA LEU A 391 -21.39 -5.40 0.89
C LEU A 391 -21.00 -6.84 1.23
N GLU A 392 -21.48 -7.31 2.38
CA GLU A 392 -21.21 -8.64 2.90
C GLU A 392 -22.43 -9.55 2.71
N PRO A 393 -22.25 -10.80 2.25
CA PRO A 393 -23.36 -11.74 2.11
C PRO A 393 -23.91 -12.17 3.48
N THR A 394 -25.23 -12.06 3.63
CA THR A 394 -25.99 -12.57 4.78
C THR A 394 -26.71 -13.88 4.48
N ASP A 395 -26.95 -14.25 3.21
CA ASP A 395 -27.45 -15.58 2.82
C ASP A 395 -26.30 -16.58 2.67
N ALA A 396 -26.38 -17.72 3.36
CA ALA A 396 -25.37 -18.77 3.35
C ALA A 396 -25.10 -19.36 1.94
N ARG A 397 -26.09 -19.36 1.04
CA ARG A 397 -25.92 -19.80 -0.37
C ARG A 397 -25.04 -18.82 -1.15
N VAL A 398 -25.18 -17.52 -0.88
CA VAL A 398 -24.37 -16.47 -1.50
C VAL A 398 -22.95 -16.50 -0.91
N ALA A 399 -22.82 -16.64 0.41
CA ALA A 399 -21.54 -16.72 1.11
C ALA A 399 -20.66 -17.90 0.65
N LYS A 400 -21.25 -19.00 0.15
CA LYS A 400 -20.51 -20.13 -0.44
C LYS A 400 -19.79 -19.79 -1.74
N ARG A 401 -20.20 -18.72 -2.44
CA ARG A 401 -19.67 -18.33 -3.76
C ARG A 401 -18.96 -16.98 -3.73
N MET A 402 -19.42 -16.07 -2.88
CA MET A 402 -18.94 -14.71 -2.78
C MET A 402 -18.58 -14.40 -1.33
N LYS A 403 -17.46 -13.72 -1.13
CA LYS A 403 -16.99 -13.28 0.18
C LYS A 403 -17.41 -11.84 0.47
N GLY A 404 -17.42 -10.97 -0.55
CA GLY A 404 -17.89 -9.61 -0.42
C GLY A 404 -17.73 -8.80 -1.71
N ILE A 405 -18.38 -7.64 -1.75
CA ILE A 405 -18.23 -6.62 -2.79
C ILE A 405 -17.77 -5.33 -2.12
N HIS A 406 -16.77 -4.66 -2.68
CA HIS A 406 -16.23 -3.41 -2.16
C HIS A 406 -16.40 -2.33 -3.22
N LEU A 407 -16.98 -1.20 -2.82
CA LEU A 407 -17.31 -0.07 -3.70
C LEU A 407 -16.63 1.18 -3.17
N LEU A 408 -15.69 1.74 -3.93
CA LEU A 408 -15.02 2.98 -3.59
C LEU A 408 -15.57 4.12 -4.42
N PHE A 409 -16.09 5.15 -3.76
CA PHE A 409 -16.64 6.36 -4.38
C PHE A 409 -15.67 7.53 -4.22
N ASP A 410 -15.54 8.35 -5.26
CA ASP A 410 -14.73 9.58 -5.23
C ASP A 410 -15.28 10.55 -4.18
N PRO A 411 -14.45 11.14 -3.30
CA PRO A 411 -14.93 12.08 -2.29
C PRO A 411 -15.50 13.40 -2.86
N LYS A 412 -15.21 13.75 -4.11
CA LYS A 412 -15.64 15.01 -4.75
C LYS A 412 -17.00 14.91 -5.42
N ASP A 413 -17.20 13.85 -6.20
CA ASP A 413 -18.41 13.68 -7.02
C ASP A 413 -19.22 12.44 -6.66
N LEU A 414 -18.79 11.64 -5.67
CA LEU A 414 -19.43 10.41 -5.21
C LEU A 414 -19.79 9.44 -6.34
N LEU A 415 -19.08 9.50 -7.47
CA LEU A 415 -19.17 8.50 -8.51
C LEU A 415 -18.28 7.30 -8.15
N LEU A 416 -18.72 6.11 -8.59
CA LEU A 416 -18.00 4.88 -8.34
C LEU A 416 -16.67 4.89 -9.09
N ARG A 417 -15.56 4.78 -8.36
CA ARG A 417 -14.20 4.70 -8.90
C ARG A 417 -13.70 3.29 -9.01
N GLU A 418 -13.95 2.47 -8.00
CA GLU A 418 -13.49 1.08 -7.97
C GLU A 418 -14.61 0.16 -7.48
N LEU A 419 -14.82 -0.93 -8.20
CA LEU A 419 -15.63 -2.08 -7.82
C LEU A 419 -14.69 -3.27 -7.66
N ARG A 420 -14.64 -3.85 -6.46
CA ARG A 420 -13.94 -5.11 -6.21
C ARG A 420 -14.92 -6.18 -5.79
N MET A 421 -14.80 -7.36 -6.38
CA MET A 421 -15.59 -8.53 -6.01
C MET A 421 -14.64 -9.62 -5.55
N GLU A 422 -14.84 -10.11 -4.32
CA GLU A 422 -14.09 -11.23 -3.78
C GLU A 422 -14.95 -12.50 -3.80
N GLN A 423 -14.46 -13.54 -4.46
CA GLN A 423 -15.11 -14.85 -4.50
C GLN A 423 -14.66 -15.72 -3.33
N ALA A 424 -15.50 -16.66 -2.91
CA ALA A 424 -15.21 -17.54 -1.76
C ALA A 424 -14.00 -18.47 -2.00
N ASN A 425 -13.68 -18.77 -3.26
CA ASN A 425 -12.52 -19.57 -3.66
C ASN A 425 -11.19 -18.77 -3.63
N GLY A 426 -11.23 -17.46 -3.33
CA GLY A 426 -10.08 -16.58 -3.28
C GLY A 426 -9.79 -15.81 -4.57
N ASP A 427 -10.53 -16.07 -5.64
CA ASP A 427 -10.45 -15.26 -6.86
C ASP A 427 -11.00 -13.86 -6.57
N ASN A 428 -10.42 -12.84 -7.20
CA ASN A 428 -10.96 -11.49 -7.12
C ASN A 428 -10.96 -10.79 -8.47
N THR A 429 -11.94 -9.90 -8.64
CA THR A 429 -12.06 -9.04 -9.81
C THR A 429 -12.05 -7.60 -9.34
N VAL A 430 -11.15 -6.79 -9.89
CA VAL A 430 -11.05 -5.35 -9.62
C VAL A 430 -11.40 -4.61 -10.90
N THR A 431 -12.43 -3.78 -10.87
CA THR A 431 -12.82 -2.89 -11.98
C THR A 431 -12.64 -1.46 -11.54
N ARG A 432 -11.86 -0.68 -12.30
CA ARG A 432 -11.64 0.75 -12.07
C ARG A 432 -12.28 1.56 -13.19
N PHE A 433 -13.12 2.51 -12.81
CA PHE A 433 -13.84 3.37 -13.73
C PHE A 433 -13.11 4.69 -13.93
N THR A 434 -13.10 5.18 -15.16
CA THR A 434 -12.50 6.45 -15.56
C THR A 434 -13.46 7.23 -16.45
N GLY A 435 -13.37 8.56 -16.41
CA GLY A 435 -14.22 9.41 -17.25
C GLY A 435 -15.72 9.27 -16.98
N ALA A 436 -16.10 8.95 -15.73
CA ALA A 436 -17.49 8.75 -15.35
C ALA A 436 -18.32 10.03 -15.55
N ARG A 437 -19.49 9.91 -16.20
CA ARG A 437 -20.41 11.01 -16.50
C ARG A 437 -21.83 10.60 -16.14
N ALA A 438 -22.45 11.33 -15.22
CA ALA A 438 -23.84 11.12 -14.84
C ALA A 438 -24.76 12.15 -15.52
N GLY A 439 -25.97 11.75 -15.88
CA GLY A 439 -27.02 12.64 -16.42
C GLY A 439 -26.90 13.01 -17.89
N ALA A 440 -25.86 12.54 -18.61
CA ALA A 440 -25.73 12.76 -20.05
C ALA A 440 -26.72 11.88 -20.85
N PRO A 441 -27.33 12.38 -21.93
CA PRO A 441 -28.19 11.57 -22.78
C PRO A 441 -27.40 10.43 -23.45
N LEU A 442 -28.01 9.24 -23.50
CA LEU A 442 -27.44 8.06 -24.15
C LEU A 442 -28.02 7.93 -25.58
N PRO A 443 -27.23 7.47 -26.56
CA PRO A 443 -27.74 7.08 -27.88
C PRO A 443 -28.89 6.07 -27.75
N ALA A 444 -29.92 6.18 -28.60
CA ALA A 444 -31.11 5.33 -28.54
C ALA A 444 -30.80 3.81 -28.66
N ASN A 445 -29.73 3.47 -29.36
CA ASN A 445 -29.27 2.10 -29.58
C ASN A 445 -28.27 1.59 -28.51
N THR A 446 -28.03 2.33 -27.42
CA THR A 446 -27.04 1.95 -26.39
C THR A 446 -27.30 0.56 -25.79
N PHE A 447 -28.56 0.17 -25.63
CA PHE A 447 -28.94 -1.12 -25.03
C PHE A 447 -29.38 -2.16 -26.08
N GLN A 448 -29.01 -1.95 -27.35
CA GLN A 448 -29.16 -2.96 -28.39
C GLN A 448 -27.83 -3.70 -28.55
N LEU A 449 -27.90 -5.03 -28.71
CA LEU A 449 -26.72 -5.80 -29.13
C LEU A 449 -26.40 -5.44 -30.60
N PRO A 450 -25.11 -5.30 -30.96
CA PRO A 450 -24.68 -4.99 -32.32
C PRO A 450 -25.15 -5.99 -33.39
#